data_AF-R7VHE9-F1
#
_entry.id   AF-R7VHE9-F1
#
_cell.length_a   1.000
_cell.length_b   1.000
_cell.length_c   1.000
_cell.angle_alpha   90.00
_cell.angle_beta   90.00
_cell.angle_gamma   90.00
#
_symmetry.space_group_name_H-M   'P 1'
#
loop_
_entity.id
_entity.type
_entity.pdbx_description
1 polymer ?
#
loop_
_entity_poly.entity_id
_entity_poly.type
_entity_poly.pdbx_seq_one_letter_code
_entity_poly.pdbx_strand_id
1 'polypeptide(L)' 'TCKVCLNAEVECIFLPCRHLACCSTCADQLVKCPVCQSEIERSVKPYRA' A
#
# COMPACT_ATOMS: atom_id res chain seq x y z
N THR A 1 -2.20 -5.40 -9.64
CA THR A 1 -3.18 -6.09 -8.78
C THR A 1 -2.70 -6.15 -7.35
N CYS A 2 -3.52 -5.68 -6.41
CA CYS A 2 -3.27 -5.59 -4.97
C CYS A 2 -2.84 -6.96 -4.43
N LYS A 3 -1.74 -6.99 -3.67
CA LYS A 3 -1.18 -8.24 -3.12
C LYS A 3 -1.95 -8.82 -1.94
N VAL A 4 -2.97 -8.11 -1.45
CA VAL A 4 -3.79 -8.53 -0.30
C VAL A 4 -5.13 -9.08 -0.77
N CYS A 5 -5.96 -8.26 -1.41
CA CYS A 5 -7.29 -8.71 -1.85
C CYS A 5 -7.29 -9.39 -3.23
N LEU A 6 -6.20 -9.29 -4.00
CA LEU A 6 -6.07 -9.80 -5.37
C LEU A 6 -7.13 -9.30 -6.37
N ASN A 7 -7.96 -8.33 -5.98
CA ASN A 7 -9.12 -7.87 -6.74
C ASN A 7 -8.91 -6.48 -7.35
N ALA A 8 -8.37 -5.54 -6.57
CA ALA A 8 -8.20 -4.14 -6.99
C ALA A 8 -6.80 -3.86 -7.56
N GLU A 9 -6.63 -2.75 -8.25
CA GLU A 9 -5.30 -2.29 -8.70
C GLU A 9 -4.46 -1.77 -7.53
N VAL A 10 -3.14 -1.70 -7.75
CA VAL A 10 -2.21 -1.20 -6.75
C VAL A 10 -2.16 0.32 -6.86
N GLU A 11 -2.55 1.02 -5.79
CA GLU A 11 -2.68 2.48 -5.81
C GLU A 11 -2.13 3.15 -4.55
N CYS A 12 -1.60 2.40 -3.58
CA CYS A 12 -1.09 2.97 -2.33
C CYS A 12 0.41 2.72 -2.14
N ILE A 13 1.14 3.80 -1.90
CA ILE A 13 2.55 3.82 -1.51
C ILE A 13 2.62 3.94 0.01
N PHE A 14 3.36 3.04 0.66
CA PHE A 14 3.60 3.09 2.11
C PHE A 14 4.83 3.93 2.46
N LEU A 15 4.74 4.78 3.46
CA LEU A 15 5.85 5.58 4.00
C LEU A 15 6.25 5.05 5.39
N PRO A 16 7.56 5.03 5.71
CA PRO A 16 8.68 5.61 4.94
C PRO A 16 9.28 4.69 3.85
N CYS A 17 8.86 3.43 3.74
CA CYS A 17 9.54 2.43 2.90
C CYS A 17 9.37 2.61 1.37
N ARG A 18 8.38 3.42 0.94
CA ARG A 18 8.02 3.75 -0.45
C ARG A 18 7.65 2.55 -1.34
N HIS A 19 7.10 1.49 -0.77
CA HIS A 19 6.60 0.35 -1.55
C HIS A 19 5.15 0.56 -2.00
N LEU A 20 4.91 0.38 -3.31
CA LEU A 20 3.57 0.32 -3.92
C LEU A 20 3.11 -1.14 -3.94
N ALA A 21 2.22 -1.54 -3.02
CA ALA A 21 1.89 -2.96 -2.82
C ALA A 21 0.39 -3.29 -2.75
N CYS A 22 -0.46 -2.32 -2.36
CA CYS A 22 -1.88 -2.58 -2.12
C CYS A 22 -2.82 -1.52 -2.73
N CYS A 23 -4.11 -1.84 -2.74
CA CYS A 23 -5.19 -0.89 -3.00
C CYS A 23 -5.53 -0.08 -1.73
N SER A 24 -6.32 0.99 -1.89
CA SER A 24 -6.74 1.88 -0.79
C SER A 24 -7.42 1.15 0.36
N THR A 25 -8.35 0.24 0.07
CA THR A 25 -9.09 -0.52 1.10
C THR A 25 -8.20 -1.48 1.90
N CYS A 26 -7.20 -2.07 1.26
CA CYS A 26 -6.26 -2.96 1.95
C CYS A 26 -5.20 -2.16 2.70
N ALA A 27 -4.80 -1.00 2.19
CA ALA A 27 -3.82 -0.13 2.85
C ALA A 27 -4.31 0.36 4.22
N ASP A 28 -5.61 0.60 4.38
CA ASP A 28 -6.21 1.05 5.66
C ASP A 28 -6.15 -0.01 6.77
N GLN A 29 -6.14 -1.29 6.40
CA GLN A 29 -6.10 -2.43 7.34
C GLN A 29 -4.67 -2.90 7.66
N LEU A 30 -3.66 -2.33 7.00
CA LEU A 30 -2.27 -2.77 7.13
C LEU A 30 -1.47 -1.86 8.07
N VAL A 31 -0.86 -2.47 9.09
CA VAL A 31 0.08 -1.79 10.00
C VAL A 31 1.53 -1.91 9.52
N LYS A 32 1.85 -2.95 8.75
CA LYS A 32 3.19 -3.21 8.22
C LYS A 32 3.17 -3.42 6.72
N CYS A 33 4.23 -2.97 6.06
CA CYS A 33 4.40 -3.15 4.63
C CYS A 33 4.51 -4.64 4.29
N PRO A 34 3.67 -5.19 3.40
CA PRO A 34 3.73 -6.61 3.04
C PRO A 34 4.97 -6.99 2.21
N VAL A 35 5.77 -6.01 1.77
CA VAL A 35 6.99 -6.23 0.98
C VAL A 35 8.24 -6.29 1.86
N CYS A 36 8.44 -5.30 2.73
CA CYS A 36 9.65 -5.17 3.54
C CYS A 36 9.42 -5.29 5.05
N GLN A 37 8.17 -5.54 5.47
CA GLN A 37 7.75 -5.68 6.87
C GLN A 37 8.00 -4.45 7.76
N SER A 38 8.43 -3.32 7.19
CA SER A 38 8.55 -2.04 7.90
C SER A 38 7.19 -1.52 8.34
N GLU A 39 7.16 -0.82 9.47
CA GLU A 39 5.94 -0.16 9.97
C GLU A 39 5.45 0.91 8.98
N ILE A 40 4.14 0.97 8.80
CA ILE A 40 3.49 1.95 7.92
C ILE A 40 3.10 3.13 8.80
N GLU A 41 3.75 4.27 8.59
CA GLU A 41 3.36 5.52 9.25
C GLU A 41 2.24 6.22 8.47
N ARG A 42 2.33 6.20 7.14
CA ARG A 42 1.36 6.82 6.24
C ARG A 42 1.24 6.02 4.95
N SER A 43 0.03 5.96 4.40
CA SER A 43 -0.23 5.49 3.04
C SER A 43 -0.64 6.68 2.17
N VAL A 44 -0.08 6.77 0.96
CA VAL A 44 -0.39 7.84 0.02
C VAL A 44 -0.80 7.27 -1.33
N LYS A 45 -1.82 7.88 -1.95
CA LYS A 45 -2.22 7.56 -3.31
C LYS A 45 -1.43 8.48 -4.26
N PRO A 46 -0.54 7.94 -5.12
CA PRO A 46 0.19 8.75 -6.07
C PRO A 46 -0.81 9.38 -7.04
N TYR A 47 -0.69 10.68 -7.23
CA TYR A 47 -1.46 11.39 -8.24
C TYR A 47 -1.02 10.89 -9.63
N ARG A 48 -1.98 10.39 -10.41
CA ARG A 48 -1.78 10.07 -11.82
C ARG A 48 -2.41 11.21 -12.62
N ALA A 49 -1.57 11.97 -13.33
CA ALA A 49 -1.96 13.01 -14.26
C ALA A 49 -2.59 12.42 -15.53
#